data_AF-A0A7S0Y3J5-F1
#
_entry.id   AF-A0A7S0Y3J5-F1
#
_cell.length_a   1.000
_cell.length_b   1.000
_cell.length_c   1.000
_cell.angle_alpha   90.00
_cell.angle_beta   90.00
_cell.angle_gamma   90.00
#
_symmetry.space_group_name_H-M   'P 1'
#
loop_
_entity.id
_entity.type
_entity.pdbx_description
1 polymer ?
#
loop_
_entity_poly.entity_id
_entity_poly.type
_entity_poly.pdbx_seq_one_letter_code
_entity_poly.pdbx_strand_id
1 'polypeptide(L)'
;GMMKMARWLPLWAVIAAGAVSLATAFTHGGMALGARSGALRASLLCRGAGGAARSSFLGHRDGATADRRAGRSGMGTLGLRAQEEDGELRAGRDADAETIKEMVLEEKMNPLFLSPENFVIAEQDGEIFGIGQIRPIDKSWELASLVVKEEARGNGIGTAIVQELLELHQKKFEAEGKGVPPVLALTLKETKPFYTRMGWLEQPMSMAPMKMQAEASVGGVVAALTGNSLICVKYKFPSVELDSEQSGTIIKNVNET
;
A
#
# COMPACT_ATOMS: atom_id res chain seq x y z
N GLY A 1 37.63 30.69 9.00
CA GLY A 1 37.70 30.64 7.53
C GLY A 1 36.39 30.13 7.00
N MET A 2 35.66 30.96 6.25
CA MET A 2 34.38 30.61 5.62
C MET A 2 34.61 29.59 4.50
N MET A 3 34.17 28.36 4.69
CA MET A 3 34.03 27.39 3.60
C MET A 3 32.77 27.73 2.82
N LYS A 4 32.96 28.03 1.53
CA LYS A 4 31.90 28.28 0.55
C LYS A 4 31.06 27.00 0.40
N MET A 5 29.77 27.08 0.73
CA MET A 5 28.79 26.06 0.33
C MET A 5 28.65 26.11 -1.19
N ALA A 6 29.20 25.10 -1.87
CA ALA A 6 28.82 24.82 -3.24
C ALA A 6 27.39 24.27 -3.22
N ARG A 7 26.44 25.05 -3.78
CA ARG A 7 25.08 24.60 -4.08
C ARG A 7 25.16 23.41 -5.03
N TRP A 8 24.97 22.21 -4.50
CA TRP A 8 24.69 21.02 -5.31
C TRP A 8 23.24 21.10 -5.80
N LEU A 9 23.05 21.03 -7.12
CA LEU A 9 21.72 20.83 -7.70
C LEU A 9 21.27 19.40 -7.35
N PRO A 10 20.01 19.18 -6.92
CA PRO A 10 19.51 17.85 -6.68
C PRO A 10 19.48 17.06 -7.99
N LEU A 11 19.91 15.81 -7.94
CA LEU A 11 20.21 14.94 -9.09
C LEU A 11 19.03 14.77 -10.07
N TRP A 12 17.79 14.93 -9.60
CA TRP A 12 16.60 14.91 -10.44
C TRP A 12 16.48 16.13 -11.35
N ALA A 13 17.12 17.28 -11.06
CA ALA A 13 17.17 18.43 -11.98
C ALA A 13 17.91 18.09 -13.28
N VAL A 14 18.88 17.15 -13.21
CA VAL A 14 19.58 16.62 -14.40
C VAL A 14 18.70 15.62 -15.15
N ILE A 15 17.91 14.80 -14.44
CA ILE A 15 17.00 13.82 -15.04
C ILE A 15 15.76 14.51 -15.66
N ALA A 16 15.21 15.54 -15.03
CA ALA A 16 14.11 16.35 -15.56
C ALA A 16 14.54 17.12 -16.81
N ALA A 17 15.76 17.65 -16.86
CA ALA A 17 16.32 18.26 -18.07
C ALA A 17 16.50 17.25 -19.22
N GLY A 18 16.79 15.97 -18.90
CA GLY A 18 16.86 14.88 -19.88
C GLY A 18 15.48 14.42 -20.38
N ALA A 19 14.47 14.36 -19.51
CA ALA A 19 13.12 13.89 -19.84
C ALA A 19 12.35 14.88 -20.73
N VAL A 20 12.59 16.19 -20.60
CA VAL A 20 12.01 17.21 -21.50
C VAL A 20 12.53 17.06 -22.94
N SER A 21 13.72 16.48 -23.14
CA SER A 21 14.32 16.31 -24.47
C SER A 21 13.70 15.15 -25.29
N LEU A 22 13.01 14.22 -24.64
CA LEU A 22 12.34 13.08 -25.31
C LEU A 22 10.87 13.37 -25.67
N ALA A 23 10.25 14.39 -25.09
CA ALA A 23 8.87 14.78 -25.42
C ALA A 23 8.75 15.61 -26.71
N THR A 24 9.85 16.17 -27.23
CA THR A 24 9.85 17.00 -28.46
C THR A 24 10.07 16.19 -29.75
N ALA A 25 10.29 14.87 -29.65
CA ALA A 25 10.56 14.02 -30.83
C ALA A 25 9.30 13.34 -31.41
N PHE A 26 8.12 13.54 -30.82
CA PHE A 26 6.86 12.92 -31.26
C PHE A 26 5.75 13.95 -31.45
N THR A 27 5.96 14.95 -32.30
CA THR A 27 4.87 15.81 -32.79
C THR A 27 5.18 16.33 -34.20
N HIS A 28 5.40 15.44 -35.17
CA HIS A 28 5.20 15.75 -36.60
C HIS A 28 4.70 14.49 -37.31
N GLY A 29 3.38 14.36 -37.39
CA GLY A 29 2.70 13.27 -38.06
C GLY A 29 1.20 13.42 -37.87
N GLY A 30 0.62 14.37 -38.60
CA GLY A 30 -0.80 14.68 -38.50
C GLY A 30 -1.71 13.58 -39.05
N MET A 31 -2.97 13.58 -38.60
CA MET A 31 -4.12 13.47 -39.49
C MET A 31 -5.38 13.95 -38.75
N ALA A 32 -6.10 14.84 -39.44
CA ALA A 32 -7.38 15.39 -39.06
C ALA A 32 -8.51 14.40 -39.40
N LEU A 33 -9.49 14.26 -38.50
CA LEU A 33 -10.87 13.78 -38.65
C LEU A 33 -11.42 13.73 -37.22
N GLY A 34 -12.61 14.17 -36.83
CA GLY A 34 -13.82 14.65 -37.47
C GLY A 34 -14.84 14.72 -36.33
N ALA A 35 -15.69 15.75 -36.34
CA ALA A 35 -16.65 16.08 -35.29
C ALA A 35 -17.57 14.92 -34.86
N ARG A 36 -18.05 14.94 -33.60
CA ARG A 36 -19.47 15.22 -33.29
C ARG A 36 -19.78 15.28 -31.79
N SER A 37 -20.60 16.27 -31.49
CA SER A 37 -21.28 16.58 -30.24
C SER A 37 -22.30 15.50 -29.88
N GLY A 38 -22.51 15.26 -28.58
CA GLY A 38 -23.50 14.31 -28.08
C GLY A 38 -23.70 14.44 -26.58
N ALA A 39 -24.28 15.56 -26.14
CA ALA A 39 -24.82 15.70 -24.80
C ALA A 39 -26.10 14.85 -24.67
N LEU A 40 -26.18 14.01 -23.64
CA LEU A 40 -27.42 13.37 -23.20
C LEU A 40 -27.58 13.57 -21.70
N ARG A 41 -28.56 14.41 -21.36
CA ARG A 41 -29.24 14.48 -20.07
C ARG A 41 -30.34 13.41 -20.02
N ALA A 42 -30.46 12.75 -18.88
CA ALA A 42 -31.71 12.28 -18.26
C ALA A 42 -31.36 11.98 -16.79
N SER A 43 -31.81 12.66 -15.74
CA SER A 43 -33.17 12.98 -15.27
C SER A 43 -34.00 11.76 -14.82
N LEU A 44 -34.03 11.60 -13.49
CA LEU A 44 -35.19 11.39 -12.59
C LEU A 44 -35.87 10.02 -12.39
N LEU A 45 -36.26 9.84 -11.10
CA LEU A 45 -37.34 9.01 -10.50
C LEU A 45 -36.97 7.54 -10.21
N CYS A 46 -37.26 6.91 -9.05
CA CYS A 46 -38.32 7.01 -8.02
C CYS A 46 -37.73 6.74 -6.61
N ARG A 47 -38.09 7.39 -5.49
CA ARG A 47 -39.28 7.25 -4.60
C ARG A 47 -39.75 5.81 -4.28
N GLY A 48 -39.69 5.46 -2.98
CA GLY A 48 -40.41 4.38 -2.28
C GLY A 48 -39.65 3.97 -1.01
N ALA A 49 -39.93 4.46 0.21
CA ALA A 49 -41.11 4.31 1.08
C ALA A 49 -41.30 2.89 1.66
N GLY A 50 -41.28 2.80 3.01
CA GLY A 50 -41.72 1.66 3.83
C GLY A 50 -40.55 0.95 4.51
N GLY A 51 -40.55 0.63 5.79
CA GLY A 51 -41.56 0.69 6.85
C GLY A 51 -40.96 0.01 8.09
N ALA A 52 -41.49 0.35 9.26
CA ALA A 52 -41.02 -0.06 10.58
C ALA A 52 -41.11 -1.57 10.83
N ALA A 53 -40.23 -2.09 11.69
CA ALA A 53 -40.61 -3.06 12.72
C ALA A 53 -39.61 -3.08 13.87
N ARG A 54 -40.10 -2.68 15.04
CA ARG A 54 -39.49 -2.89 16.35
C ARG A 54 -39.77 -4.33 16.80
N SER A 55 -38.80 -5.01 17.40
CA SER A 55 -39.12 -5.97 18.47
C SER A 55 -38.02 -5.97 19.53
N SER A 56 -38.34 -5.33 20.64
CA SER A 56 -37.76 -5.53 21.96
C SER A 56 -37.99 -6.97 22.43
N PHE A 57 -36.92 -7.66 22.84
CA PHE A 57 -37.03 -8.84 23.69
C PHE A 57 -36.11 -8.65 24.91
N LEU A 58 -36.74 -8.69 26.07
CA LEU A 58 -36.20 -8.51 27.43
C LEU A 58 -36.30 -9.86 28.15
N GLY A 59 -35.29 -10.16 28.98
CA GLY A 59 -35.25 -11.30 29.92
C GLY A 59 -33.84 -11.89 29.95
N HIS A 60 -32.93 -11.56 30.87
CA HIS A 60 -32.95 -11.56 32.34
C HIS A 60 -33.08 -12.96 32.96
N ARG A 61 -31.94 -13.49 33.43
CA ARG A 61 -31.68 -14.32 34.64
C ARG A 61 -30.29 -14.97 34.51
N ASP A 62 -29.32 -14.56 35.31
CA ASP A 62 -28.97 -15.05 36.67
C ASP A 62 -28.05 -16.27 36.62
N GLY A 63 -26.97 -16.24 37.41
CA GLY A 63 -26.35 -17.46 37.92
C GLY A 63 -24.84 -17.53 37.85
N ALA A 64 -24.19 -17.15 38.95
CA ALA A 64 -22.77 -17.31 39.23
C ALA A 64 -22.31 -18.78 39.30
N THR A 65 -21.03 -19.04 39.06
CA THR A 65 -20.15 -19.68 40.06
C THR A 65 -18.68 -19.55 39.63
N ALA A 66 -17.84 -19.28 40.62
CA ALA A 66 -16.41 -19.28 40.53
C ALA A 66 -15.87 -20.70 40.34
N ASP A 67 -14.89 -20.87 39.46
CA ASP A 67 -13.91 -21.96 39.58
C ASP A 67 -12.49 -21.39 39.47
N ARG A 68 -11.78 -21.45 40.58
CA ARG A 68 -10.34 -21.23 40.67
C ARG A 68 -9.67 -22.57 40.38
N ARG A 69 -9.08 -22.72 39.20
CA ARG A 69 -7.95 -23.63 39.01
C ARG A 69 -6.78 -22.94 38.36
N ALA A 70 -5.78 -22.69 39.20
CA ALA A 70 -4.40 -22.50 38.83
C ALA A 70 -3.94 -23.64 37.92
N GLY A 71 -3.30 -23.28 36.81
CA GLY A 71 -2.81 -24.25 35.84
C GLY A 71 -1.92 -23.62 34.79
N ARG A 72 -0.63 -23.46 35.15
CA ARG A 72 0.54 -23.50 34.27
C ARG A 72 0.67 -22.41 33.18
N SER A 73 1.53 -21.44 33.50
CA SER A 73 2.80 -21.23 32.79
C SER A 73 2.76 -21.32 31.26
N GLY A 74 1.95 -20.44 30.66
CA GLY A 74 2.13 -20.03 29.26
C GLY A 74 3.24 -18.99 29.20
N MET A 75 4.33 -19.39 28.56
CA MET A 75 5.49 -18.60 28.15
C MET A 75 5.08 -17.17 27.75
N GLY A 76 5.63 -16.19 28.46
CA GLY A 76 5.22 -14.79 28.39
C GLY A 76 5.21 -14.27 26.95
N THR A 77 4.01 -13.93 26.50
CA THR A 77 3.78 -12.93 25.47
C THR A 77 4.59 -11.70 25.89
N LEU A 78 5.67 -11.43 25.17
CA LEU A 78 6.40 -10.17 25.24
C LEU A 78 5.37 -9.07 25.20
N GLY A 79 5.23 -8.40 26.35
CA GLY A 79 4.41 -7.23 26.52
C GLY A 79 4.91 -6.14 25.61
N LEU A 80 4.39 -6.11 24.38
CA LEU A 80 4.24 -4.89 23.61
C LEU A 80 3.10 -4.10 24.25
N ARG A 81 3.39 -3.52 25.42
CA ARG A 81 2.79 -2.24 25.78
C ARG A 81 3.71 -1.18 25.22
N ALA A 82 3.70 -1.05 23.89
CA ALA A 82 3.92 0.26 23.31
C ALA A 82 2.80 1.14 23.88
N GLN A 83 3.17 2.30 24.41
CA GLN A 83 2.17 3.28 24.80
C GLN A 83 1.31 3.59 23.56
N GLU A 84 -0.01 3.62 23.75
CA GLU A 84 -1.03 4.05 22.79
C GLU A 84 -0.87 5.56 22.50
N GLU A 85 0.29 5.94 21.98
CA GLU A 85 0.50 7.18 21.22
C GLU A 85 0.42 6.77 19.74
N ASP A 86 -0.65 6.06 19.40
CA ASP A 86 -0.86 5.49 18.08
C ASP A 86 -1.24 6.63 17.13
N GLY A 87 -0.27 7.09 16.34
CA GLY A 87 -0.58 7.94 15.19
C GLY A 87 -1.70 7.32 14.35
N GLU A 88 -2.68 8.13 13.95
CA GLU A 88 -3.82 7.72 13.16
C GLU A 88 -3.38 7.42 11.72
N LEU A 89 -3.69 6.22 11.25
CA LEU A 89 -3.64 5.92 9.82
C LEU A 89 -4.94 6.37 9.17
N ARG A 90 -4.83 7.13 8.08
CA ARG A 90 -5.98 7.60 7.31
C ARG A 90 -5.71 7.62 5.81
N ALA A 91 -6.79 7.63 5.02
CA ALA A 91 -6.69 7.89 3.60
C ALA A 91 -6.14 9.31 3.34
N GLY A 92 -5.36 9.44 2.27
CA GLY A 92 -4.92 10.73 1.75
C GLY A 92 -6.09 11.54 1.19
N ARG A 93 -5.94 12.86 1.26
CA ARG A 93 -6.93 13.87 0.87
C ARG A 93 -6.27 14.86 -0.09
N ASP A 94 -7.06 15.58 -0.89
CA ASP A 94 -6.52 16.61 -1.80
C ASP A 94 -5.68 17.67 -1.06
N ALA A 95 -6.03 17.99 0.18
CA ALA A 95 -5.28 18.91 1.03
C ALA A 95 -3.86 18.43 1.40
N ASP A 96 -3.59 17.12 1.30
CA ASP A 96 -2.28 16.53 1.62
C ASP A 96 -1.30 16.61 0.43
N ALA A 97 -1.75 17.03 -0.76
CA ALA A 97 -0.99 16.90 -2.00
C ALA A 97 0.39 17.59 -1.96
N GLU A 98 0.47 18.81 -1.43
CA GLU A 98 1.75 19.51 -1.32
C GLU A 98 2.66 18.85 -0.28
N THR A 99 2.14 18.46 0.89
CA THR A 99 2.93 17.75 1.91
C THR A 99 3.48 16.41 1.40
N ILE A 100 2.65 15.62 0.69
CA ILE A 100 3.07 14.36 0.07
C ILE A 100 4.24 14.61 -0.89
N LYS A 101 4.10 15.63 -1.75
CA LYS A 101 5.12 15.99 -2.73
C LYS A 101 6.41 16.47 -2.07
N GLU A 102 6.33 17.27 -1.01
CA GLU A 102 7.47 17.72 -0.22
C GLU A 102 8.22 16.52 0.38
N MET A 103 7.51 15.63 1.07
CA MET A 103 8.11 14.43 1.67
C MET A 103 8.79 13.52 0.64
N VAL A 104 8.17 13.32 -0.53
CA VAL A 104 8.76 12.53 -1.63
C VAL A 104 10.02 13.19 -2.20
N LEU A 105 10.02 14.52 -2.33
CA LEU A 105 11.16 15.28 -2.83
C LEU A 105 12.34 15.30 -1.85
N GLU A 106 12.06 15.40 -0.55
CA GLU A 106 13.08 15.37 0.51
C GLU A 106 13.83 14.03 0.53
N GLU A 107 13.12 12.92 0.31
CA GLU A 107 13.71 11.59 0.13
C GLU A 107 14.31 11.35 -1.26
N LYS A 108 14.37 12.39 -2.12
CA LYS A 108 14.92 12.33 -3.48
C LYS A 108 14.26 11.24 -4.34
N MET A 109 13.00 10.92 -4.06
CA MET A 109 12.19 10.00 -4.84
C MET A 109 11.55 10.72 -6.03
N ASN A 110 11.01 9.95 -6.97
CA ASN A 110 10.34 10.49 -8.15
C ASN A 110 8.97 11.12 -7.76
N PRO A 111 8.78 12.45 -7.96
CA PRO A 111 7.53 13.13 -7.60
C PRO A 111 6.42 12.97 -8.65
N LEU A 112 6.60 12.12 -9.66
CA LEU A 112 5.58 11.86 -10.67
C LEU A 112 4.56 10.81 -10.20
N PHE A 113 3.32 10.96 -10.67
CA PHE A 113 2.20 10.06 -10.36
C PHE A 113 1.90 9.99 -8.85
N LEU A 114 1.80 11.17 -8.23
CA LEU A 114 1.29 11.36 -6.88
C LEU A 114 -0.22 11.65 -6.98
N SER A 115 -1.02 10.76 -6.43
CA SER A 115 -2.47 10.82 -6.41
C SER A 115 -2.90 10.65 -4.96
N PRO A 116 -3.23 11.73 -4.22
CA PRO A 116 -3.54 11.66 -2.79
C PRO A 116 -4.57 10.58 -2.42
N GLU A 117 -5.52 10.30 -3.30
CA GLU A 117 -6.54 9.26 -3.15
C GLU A 117 -5.99 7.82 -3.06
N ASN A 118 -4.75 7.59 -3.52
CA ASN A 118 -4.08 6.30 -3.43
C ASN A 118 -3.18 6.18 -2.19
N PHE A 119 -3.04 7.26 -1.41
CA PHE A 119 -2.15 7.29 -0.25
C PHE A 119 -2.85 6.83 1.03
N VAL A 120 -2.05 6.19 1.88
CA VAL A 120 -2.26 6.10 3.32
C VAL A 120 -1.28 7.04 4.00
N ILE A 121 -1.79 7.83 4.94
CA ILE A 121 -1.08 8.85 5.70
C ILE A 121 -1.05 8.39 7.17
N ALA A 122 0.12 8.41 7.78
CA ALA A 122 0.29 8.32 9.22
C ALA A 122 0.42 9.73 9.79
N GLU A 123 -0.56 10.12 10.62
CA GLU A 123 -0.68 11.46 11.21
C GLU A 123 -0.81 11.37 12.73
N GLN A 124 -0.19 12.27 13.47
CA GLN A 124 -0.42 12.44 14.90
C GLN A 124 -0.49 13.94 15.22
N ASP A 125 -1.51 14.35 15.96
CA ASP A 125 -1.74 15.75 16.36
C ASP A 125 -1.70 16.77 15.21
N GLY A 126 -2.20 16.38 14.02
CA GLY A 126 -2.20 17.22 12.83
C GLY A 126 -0.89 17.19 12.03
N GLU A 127 0.14 16.49 12.50
CA GLU A 127 1.42 16.36 11.83
C GLU A 127 1.54 15.02 11.10
N ILE A 128 1.95 15.07 9.82
CA ILE A 128 2.19 13.88 9.01
C ILE A 128 3.60 13.36 9.24
N PHE A 129 3.72 12.08 9.61
CA PHE A 129 5.00 11.40 9.89
C PHE A 129 5.36 10.33 8.87
N GLY A 130 4.39 9.82 8.13
CA GLY A 130 4.64 8.83 7.10
C GLY A 130 3.55 8.82 6.04
N ILE A 131 3.95 8.42 4.84
CA ILE A 131 3.09 8.31 3.66
C ILE A 131 3.46 7.08 2.86
N GLY A 132 2.52 6.52 2.13
CA GLY A 132 2.78 5.51 1.10
C GLY A 132 1.56 5.32 0.22
N GLN A 133 1.75 4.83 -1.00
CA GLN A 133 0.64 4.56 -1.91
C GLN A 133 0.77 3.21 -2.59
N ILE A 134 -0.37 2.65 -3.00
CA ILE A 134 -0.43 1.57 -4.00
C ILE A 134 -1.08 2.14 -5.26
N ARG A 135 -0.36 2.08 -6.38
CA ARG A 135 -0.80 2.61 -7.67
C ARG A 135 -0.80 1.56 -8.77
N PRO A 136 -1.65 1.68 -9.78
CA PRO A 136 -1.60 0.78 -10.92
C PRO A 136 -0.36 1.04 -11.79
N ILE A 137 0.26 -0.04 -12.25
CA ILE A 137 1.34 -0.01 -13.24
C ILE A 137 1.08 -1.06 -14.32
N ASP A 138 0.62 -0.60 -15.49
CA ASP A 138 0.19 -1.45 -16.60
C ASP A 138 -0.86 -2.50 -16.16
N LYS A 139 -0.48 -3.78 -16.08
CA LYS A 139 -1.34 -4.90 -15.65
C LYS A 139 -1.03 -5.36 -14.22
N SER A 140 -0.30 -4.57 -13.46
CA SER A 140 0.18 -4.88 -12.12
C SER A 140 -0.03 -3.69 -11.20
N TRP A 141 0.36 -3.84 -9.94
CA TRP A 141 0.24 -2.81 -8.92
C TRP A 141 1.59 -2.59 -8.25
N GLU A 142 1.87 -1.35 -7.88
CA GLU A 142 3.12 -0.93 -7.29
C GLU A 142 2.87 -0.29 -5.93
N LEU A 143 3.55 -0.77 -4.89
CA LEU A 143 3.77 -0.01 -3.66
C LEU A 143 4.87 1.02 -3.95
N ALA A 144 4.49 2.28 -3.96
CA ALA A 144 5.34 3.40 -4.34
C ALA A 144 5.32 4.50 -3.27
N SER A 145 6.32 5.39 -3.33
CA SER A 145 6.40 6.61 -2.51
C SER A 145 6.24 6.37 -1.00
N LEU A 146 6.76 5.24 -0.50
CA LEU A 146 6.75 4.92 0.93
C LEU A 146 7.84 5.73 1.65
N VAL A 147 7.44 6.70 2.45
CA VAL A 147 8.33 7.61 3.18
C VAL A 147 7.89 7.67 4.64
N VAL A 148 8.86 7.65 5.56
CA VAL A 148 8.66 7.97 6.97
C VAL A 148 9.73 9.00 7.34
N LYS A 149 9.31 10.10 7.98
CA LYS A 149 10.20 11.14 8.50
C LYS A 149 11.30 10.53 9.35
N GLU A 150 12.52 11.02 9.24
CA GLU A 150 13.72 10.39 9.81
C GLU A 150 13.58 10.18 11.33
N GLU A 151 13.09 11.20 12.02
CA GLU A 151 12.84 11.24 13.47
C GLU A 151 11.78 10.23 13.94
N ALA A 152 10.91 9.77 13.04
CA ALA A 152 9.82 8.84 13.35
C ALA A 152 10.14 7.39 12.94
N ARG A 153 11.31 7.14 12.33
CA ARG A 153 11.74 5.79 11.91
C ARG A 153 12.01 4.89 13.11
N GLY A 154 11.91 3.57 12.90
CA GLY A 154 12.11 2.57 13.94
C GLY A 154 10.89 2.29 14.81
N ASN A 155 9.82 3.09 14.70
CA ASN A 155 8.59 2.96 15.50
C ASN A 155 7.48 2.15 14.81
N GLY A 156 7.79 1.43 13.74
CA GLY A 156 6.80 0.58 13.04
C GLY A 156 5.85 1.29 12.07
N ILE A 157 5.87 2.62 11.98
CA ILE A 157 5.00 3.42 11.08
C ILE A 157 4.99 2.89 9.63
N GLY A 158 6.16 2.66 9.04
CA GLY A 158 6.24 2.14 7.68
C GLY A 158 5.62 0.75 7.51
N THR A 159 5.69 -0.11 8.54
CA THR A 159 5.00 -1.41 8.53
C THR A 159 3.49 -1.20 8.53
N ALA A 160 2.99 -0.31 9.40
CA ALA A 160 1.58 -0.03 9.55
C ALA A 160 0.96 0.53 8.25
N ILE A 161 1.65 1.49 7.60
CA ILE A 161 1.25 2.03 6.29
C ILE A 161 1.16 0.93 5.22
N VAL A 162 2.18 0.07 5.13
CA VAL A 162 2.20 -1.00 4.11
C VAL A 162 1.08 -2.01 4.36
N GLN A 163 0.82 -2.38 5.61
CA GLN A 163 -0.25 -3.31 5.96
C GLN A 163 -1.62 -2.73 5.58
N GLU A 164 -1.90 -1.48 5.96
CA GLU A 164 -3.16 -0.81 5.62
C GLU A 164 -3.36 -0.72 4.11
N LEU A 165 -2.32 -0.34 3.36
CA LEU A 165 -2.36 -0.30 1.89
C LEU A 165 -2.69 -1.67 1.28
N LEU A 166 -2.03 -2.74 1.75
CA LEU A 166 -2.28 -4.09 1.27
C LEU A 166 -3.70 -4.55 1.59
N GLU A 167 -4.21 -4.25 2.79
CA GLU A 167 -5.59 -4.56 3.18
C GLU A 167 -6.62 -3.82 2.32
N LEU A 168 -6.45 -2.51 2.11
CA LEU A 168 -7.33 -1.72 1.25
C LEU A 168 -7.33 -2.23 -0.19
N HIS A 169 -6.15 -2.59 -0.70
CA HIS A 169 -6.00 -3.19 -2.02
C HIS A 169 -6.71 -4.54 -2.11
N GLN A 170 -6.55 -5.42 -1.11
CA GLN A 170 -7.27 -6.70 -1.05
C GLN A 170 -8.79 -6.50 -1.05
N LYS A 171 -9.30 -5.68 -0.12
CA LYS A 171 -10.73 -5.39 0.03
C LYS A 171 -11.34 -4.86 -1.27
N LYS A 172 -10.63 -3.98 -1.98
CA LYS A 172 -11.07 -3.43 -3.28
C LYS A 172 -11.32 -4.54 -4.31
N PHE A 173 -10.38 -5.46 -4.48
CA PHE A 173 -10.50 -6.50 -5.49
C PHE A 173 -11.50 -7.60 -5.11
N GLU A 174 -11.59 -7.92 -3.82
CA GLU A 174 -12.59 -8.86 -3.29
C GLU A 174 -14.02 -8.33 -3.49
N ALA A 175 -14.25 -7.04 -3.23
CA ALA A 175 -15.55 -6.40 -3.48
C ALA A 175 -15.97 -6.42 -4.95
N GLU A 176 -15.00 -6.45 -5.88
CA GLU A 176 -15.23 -6.58 -7.32
C GLU A 176 -15.41 -8.04 -7.77
N GLY A 177 -15.30 -9.03 -6.87
CA GLY A 177 -15.36 -10.45 -7.20
C GLY A 177 -14.19 -10.94 -8.05
N LYS A 178 -13.04 -10.25 -7.99
CA LYS A 178 -11.85 -10.56 -8.77
C LYS A 178 -10.76 -11.17 -7.90
N GLY A 179 -9.87 -11.96 -8.51
CA GLY A 179 -8.63 -12.36 -7.84
C GLY A 179 -7.76 -11.13 -7.54
N VAL A 180 -7.22 -11.05 -6.32
CA VAL A 180 -6.38 -9.93 -5.89
C VAL A 180 -5.04 -9.98 -6.62
N PRO A 181 -4.71 -8.99 -7.46
CA PRO A 181 -3.44 -8.99 -8.17
C PRO A 181 -2.27 -8.74 -7.21
N PRO A 182 -1.08 -9.30 -7.49
CA PRO A 182 0.10 -9.07 -6.67
C PRO A 182 0.53 -7.59 -6.72
N VAL A 183 1.18 -7.15 -5.64
CA VAL A 183 1.78 -5.83 -5.54
C VAL A 183 3.30 -5.97 -5.62
N LEU A 184 3.95 -5.14 -6.41
CA LEU A 184 5.40 -5.09 -6.55
C LEU A 184 5.96 -3.82 -5.91
N ALA A 185 7.24 -3.80 -5.59
CA ALA A 185 7.94 -2.57 -5.21
C ALA A 185 9.36 -2.59 -5.74
N LEU A 186 9.85 -1.45 -6.22
CA LEU A 186 11.27 -1.21 -6.41
C LEU A 186 11.86 -0.69 -5.11
N THR A 187 12.96 -1.29 -4.67
CA THR A 187 13.61 -0.85 -3.44
C THR A 187 15.10 -1.13 -3.45
N LEU A 188 15.82 -0.55 -2.48
CA LEU A 188 17.24 -0.80 -2.31
C LEU A 188 17.46 -2.20 -1.73
N LYS A 189 18.52 -2.88 -2.16
CA LYS A 189 18.85 -4.21 -1.65
C LYS A 189 19.00 -4.26 -0.13
N GLU A 190 19.49 -3.18 0.48
CA GLU A 190 19.65 -3.04 1.93
C GLU A 190 18.33 -2.94 2.70
N THR A 191 17.25 -2.45 2.07
CA THR A 191 15.93 -2.39 2.69
C THR A 191 15.15 -3.70 2.52
N LYS A 192 15.70 -4.70 1.81
CA LYS A 192 15.07 -6.02 1.65
C LYS A 192 14.54 -6.63 2.96
N PRO A 193 15.27 -6.61 4.10
CA PRO A 193 14.77 -7.18 5.36
C PRO A 193 13.46 -6.55 5.85
N PHE A 194 13.21 -5.27 5.49
CA PHE A 194 11.95 -4.59 5.80
C PHE A 194 10.77 -5.24 5.11
N TYR A 195 10.93 -5.65 3.86
CA TYR A 195 9.87 -6.28 3.07
C TYR A 195 9.72 -7.76 3.40
N THR A 196 10.82 -8.50 3.55
CA THR A 196 10.78 -9.96 3.76
C THR A 196 10.12 -10.35 5.07
N ARG A 197 10.27 -9.56 6.14
CA ARG A 197 9.57 -9.81 7.41
C ARG A 197 8.05 -9.68 7.30
N MET A 198 7.56 -8.96 6.29
CA MET A 198 6.14 -8.81 5.97
C MET A 198 5.67 -9.84 4.93
N GLY A 199 6.49 -10.83 4.55
CA GLY A 199 6.13 -11.87 3.59
C GLY A 199 6.34 -11.50 2.12
N TRP A 200 6.98 -10.37 1.82
CA TRP A 200 7.37 -10.04 0.44
C TRP A 200 8.55 -10.90 0.00
N LEU A 201 8.57 -11.27 -1.28
CA LEU A 201 9.62 -12.09 -1.89
C LEU A 201 10.37 -11.27 -2.92
N GLU A 202 11.71 -11.36 -2.90
CA GLU A 202 12.53 -10.81 -3.98
C GLU A 202 12.21 -11.53 -5.30
N GLN A 203 12.12 -10.76 -6.38
CA GLN A 203 11.87 -11.27 -7.72
C GLN A 203 12.96 -10.73 -8.67
N PRO A 204 13.41 -11.53 -9.66
CA PRO A 204 14.31 -11.02 -10.70
C PRO A 204 13.74 -9.78 -11.38
N MET A 205 14.58 -8.76 -11.60
CA MET A 205 14.16 -7.52 -12.28
C MET A 205 13.60 -7.78 -13.68
N SER A 206 14.06 -8.82 -14.37
CA SER A 206 13.54 -9.25 -15.68
C SER A 206 12.06 -9.67 -15.65
N MET A 207 11.50 -9.97 -14.49
CA MET A 207 10.08 -10.30 -14.31
C MET A 207 9.24 -9.10 -13.81
N ALA A 208 9.86 -7.95 -13.51
CA ALA A 208 9.15 -6.74 -13.18
C ALA A 208 8.49 -6.13 -14.44
N PRO A 209 7.40 -5.35 -14.32
CA PRO A 209 6.86 -4.58 -15.43
C PRO A 209 7.91 -3.71 -16.12
N MET A 210 7.82 -3.54 -17.45
CA MET A 210 8.81 -2.79 -18.25
C MET A 210 9.03 -1.36 -17.74
N LYS A 211 7.98 -0.70 -17.24
CA LYS A 211 8.08 0.64 -16.64
C LYS A 211 8.97 0.64 -15.38
N MET A 212 8.83 -0.36 -14.51
CA MET A 212 9.72 -0.52 -13.35
C MET A 212 11.15 -0.86 -13.79
N GLN A 213 11.33 -1.69 -14.81
CA GLN A 213 12.68 -1.97 -15.34
C GLN A 213 13.37 -0.71 -15.87
N ALA A 214 12.62 0.14 -16.58
CA ALA A 214 13.12 1.42 -17.08
C ALA A 214 13.49 2.38 -15.94
N GLU A 215 12.62 2.51 -14.93
CA GLU A 215 12.89 3.32 -13.73
C GLU A 215 14.13 2.82 -12.97
N ALA A 216 14.25 1.50 -12.79
CA ALA A 216 15.41 0.88 -12.17
C ALA A 216 16.70 1.06 -13.00
N SER A 217 16.60 1.14 -14.33
CA SER A 217 17.77 1.37 -15.20
C SER A 217 18.29 2.79 -15.08
N VAL A 218 17.39 3.78 -15.01
CA VAL A 218 17.75 5.19 -14.78
C VAL A 218 18.28 5.37 -13.35
N GLY A 219 17.62 4.77 -12.36
CA GLY A 219 18.05 4.81 -10.97
C GLY A 219 19.33 4.02 -10.69
N GLY A 220 19.59 2.95 -11.45
CA GLY A 220 20.73 2.05 -11.25
C GLY A 220 22.09 2.71 -11.51
N VAL A 221 22.15 3.68 -12.42
CA VAL A 221 23.37 4.48 -12.65
C VAL A 221 23.70 5.32 -11.42
N VAL A 222 22.68 5.81 -10.71
CA VAL A 222 22.83 6.62 -9.50
C VAL A 222 23.11 5.75 -8.27
N ALA A 223 22.40 4.64 -8.12
CA ALA A 223 22.57 3.72 -7.00
C ALA A 223 23.95 3.04 -7.04
N ALA A 224 24.47 2.71 -8.23
CA ALA A 224 25.80 2.13 -8.38
C ALA A 224 26.91 3.06 -7.85
N LEU A 225 26.74 4.39 -7.96
CA LEU A 225 27.69 5.37 -7.42
C LEU A 225 27.69 5.42 -5.89
N THR A 226 26.64 4.92 -5.23
CA THR A 226 26.54 4.82 -3.78
C THR A 226 26.75 3.39 -3.26
N GLY A 227 27.10 2.43 -4.13
CA GLY A 227 27.24 1.01 -3.77
C GLY A 227 25.92 0.28 -3.53
N ASN A 228 24.79 0.93 -3.79
CA ASN A 228 23.47 0.34 -3.63
C ASN A 228 22.97 -0.27 -4.94
N SER A 229 22.25 -1.39 -4.84
CA SER A 229 21.58 -2.02 -5.98
C SER A 229 20.08 -1.98 -5.77
N LEU A 230 19.33 -1.72 -6.84
CA LEU A 230 17.88 -1.83 -6.82
C LEU A 230 17.47 -3.28 -7.03
N ILE A 231 16.49 -3.73 -6.25
CA ILE A 231 15.82 -5.02 -6.40
C ILE A 231 14.33 -4.79 -6.58
N CYS A 232 13.66 -5.77 -7.18
CA CYS A 232 12.20 -5.84 -7.18
C CYS A 232 11.76 -6.81 -6.09
N VAL A 233 10.79 -6.42 -5.27
CA VAL A 233 10.09 -7.32 -4.36
C VAL A 233 8.64 -7.45 -4.78
N LYS A 234 8.00 -8.56 -4.41
CA LYS A 234 6.62 -8.88 -4.76
C LYS A 234 5.89 -9.44 -3.56
N TYR A 235 4.71 -8.89 -3.30
CA TYR A 235 3.74 -9.42 -2.37
C TYR A 235 2.64 -10.17 -3.14
N LYS A 236 2.39 -11.41 -2.72
CA LYS A 236 1.24 -12.18 -3.19
C LYS A 236 0.30 -12.33 -2.01
N PHE A 237 -0.95 -11.93 -2.20
CA PHE A 237 -1.98 -12.16 -1.20
C PHE A 237 -2.15 -13.67 -0.99
N PRO A 238 -2.31 -14.14 0.26
CA PRO A 238 -2.65 -15.52 0.51
C PRO A 238 -3.96 -15.79 -0.24
N SER A 239 -3.91 -16.69 -1.21
CA SER A 239 -5.14 -17.22 -1.78
C SER A 239 -5.85 -17.89 -0.62
N VAL A 240 -7.02 -17.38 -0.22
CA VAL A 240 -7.97 -18.19 0.52
C VAL A 240 -8.47 -19.24 -0.47
N GLU A 241 -7.63 -20.23 -0.78
CA GLU A 241 -8.13 -21.50 -1.27
C GLU A 241 -8.98 -22.00 -0.11
N LEU A 242 -10.30 -21.87 -0.26
CA LEU A 242 -11.24 -22.51 0.63
C LEU A 242 -10.90 -24.00 0.57
N ASP A 243 -10.19 -24.51 1.58
CA ASP A 243 -10.00 -25.93 1.84
C ASP A 243 -11.38 -26.53 2.18
N SER A 244 -12.26 -26.63 1.18
CA SER A 244 -13.58 -27.26 1.29
C SER A 244 -13.50 -28.79 1.23
N GLU A 245 -12.31 -29.40 1.26
CA GLU A 245 -12.11 -30.84 1.07
C GLU A 245 -11.56 -31.60 2.29
N GLN A 246 -11.66 -31.08 3.52
CA GLN A 246 -11.36 -31.85 4.74
C GLN A 246 -12.49 -31.91 5.78
N SER A 247 -13.75 -31.99 5.34
CA SER A 247 -14.83 -32.54 6.18
C SER A 247 -15.17 -33.97 5.76
N GLY A 248 -14.14 -34.80 5.64
CA GLY A 248 -14.25 -36.25 5.50
C GLY A 248 -14.12 -36.94 6.85
N THR A 249 -14.96 -36.61 7.84
CA THR A 249 -15.08 -37.45 9.04
C THR A 249 -15.86 -38.70 8.68
N ILE A 250 -15.15 -39.70 8.14
CA ILE A 250 -15.65 -41.07 8.07
C ILE A 250 -15.69 -41.60 9.51
N ILE A 251 -16.84 -41.47 10.18
CA ILE A 251 -17.14 -42.30 11.34
C ILE A 251 -17.43 -43.71 10.80
N LYS A 252 -16.41 -44.59 10.82
CA LYS A 252 -16.66 -46.02 10.73
C LYS A 252 -17.34 -46.45 12.02
N ASN A 253 -18.65 -46.62 11.98
CA ASN A 253 -19.38 -47.39 12.98
C ASN A 253 -18.84 -48.82 12.94
N VAL A 254 -18.10 -49.21 13.97
CA VAL A 254 -17.83 -50.62 14.27
C VAL A 254 -18.90 -51.07 15.25
N ASN A 255 -19.98 -51.60 14.69
CA ASN A 255 -20.88 -52.51 15.37
C ASN A 255 -21.31 -53.56 14.33
N GLU A 256 -21.52 -54.79 14.81
CA GLU A 256 -21.87 -56.03 14.08
C GLU A 256 -20.61 -56.77 13.54
N THR A 257 -20.30 -58.02 13.92
CA THR A 257 -20.94 -59.06 14.74
C THR A 257 -19.87 -60.03 15.22
#